data_AF-W2D1L0-F1
#
_entry.id   AF-W2D1L0-F1
#
_cell.length_a   1.000
_cell.length_b   1.000
_cell.length_c   1.000
_cell.angle_alpha   90.00
_cell.angle_beta   90.00
_cell.angle_gamma   90.00
#
_symmetry.space_group_name_H-M   'P 1'
#
loop_
_entity.id
_entity.type
_entity.pdbx_description
1 polymer ?
#
loop_
_entity_poly.entity_id
_entity_poly.type
_entity_poly.pdbx_seq_one_letter_code
_entity_poly.pdbx_strand_id
1 'polypeptide(L)'
;DYDFTGDVSKQEISVIRLNAIPRWYGKRQNLAEVPTAGNGDITVRSKDGRVIYKNSFSTLFQEWLAYPEAKQVRKSFENVFLLPMPKDTVDVTVELRTSRLDVLVSYTHRVIPSDILIKHIGEKEVTPYKTLMQAADTNK
;
A
#
# COMPACT_ATOMS: atom_id res chain seq x y z
N ASP A 1 -5.69 0.06 4.08
CA ASP A 1 -6.34 1.06 3.22
C ASP A 1 -5.92 2.45 3.66
N TYR A 2 -5.62 3.31 2.71
CA TYR A 2 -5.16 4.68 2.93
C TYR A 2 -6.08 5.65 2.23
N ASP A 3 -6.16 6.85 2.78
CA ASP A 3 -6.73 8.01 2.12
C ASP A 3 -5.60 8.94 1.69
N PHE A 4 -5.53 9.23 0.40
CA PHE A 4 -4.63 10.24 -0.14
C PHE A 4 -5.46 11.49 -0.39
N THR A 5 -5.19 12.53 0.41
CA THR A 5 -5.96 13.76 0.37
C THR A 5 -5.08 14.92 -0.03
N GLY A 6 -5.62 15.87 -0.77
CA GLY A 6 -4.80 16.95 -1.23
C GLY A 6 -5.41 17.83 -2.30
N ASP A 7 -4.58 18.79 -2.68
CA ASP A 7 -4.65 19.68 -3.82
C ASP A 7 -3.21 19.85 -4.34
N VAL A 8 -2.96 20.72 -5.32
CA VAL A 8 -1.61 20.94 -5.86
C VAL A 8 -0.60 21.47 -4.82
N SER A 9 -1.06 22.13 -3.77
CA SER A 9 -0.20 22.81 -2.79
C SER A 9 0.19 21.92 -1.62
N LYS A 10 -0.72 21.03 -1.19
CA LYS A 10 -0.49 20.15 -0.05
C LYS A 10 -1.16 18.81 -0.22
N GLN A 11 -0.38 17.74 -0.07
CA GLN A 11 -0.84 16.35 -0.05
C GLN A 11 -0.62 15.74 1.34
N GLU A 12 -1.52 14.86 1.73
CA GLU A 12 -1.52 14.17 3.02
C GLU A 12 -1.92 12.72 2.81
N ILE A 13 -1.35 11.84 3.63
CA ILE A 13 -1.67 10.41 3.65
C ILE A 13 -2.19 10.09 5.05
N SER A 14 -3.31 9.38 5.12
CA SER A 14 -3.88 8.87 6.38
C SER A 14 -4.24 7.40 6.25
N VAL A 15 -4.12 6.63 7.34
CA VAL A 15 -4.62 5.25 7.39
C VAL A 15 -6.12 5.28 7.66
N ILE A 16 -6.89 4.62 6.79
CA ILE A 16 -8.33 4.44 7.01
C ILE A 16 -8.56 3.22 7.89
N ARG A 17 -7.92 2.09 7.55
CA ARG A 17 -8.07 0.81 8.25
C ARG A 17 -6.97 -0.19 7.87
N LEU A 18 -6.79 -1.17 8.74
CA LEU A 18 -5.95 -2.33 8.51
C LEU A 18 -6.84 -3.58 8.42
N ASN A 19 -6.62 -4.39 7.39
CA ASN A 19 -7.34 -5.64 7.19
C ASN A 19 -6.34 -6.78 7.01
N ALA A 20 -6.70 -7.97 7.48
CA ALA A 20 -5.98 -9.22 7.26
C ALA A 20 -6.77 -10.13 6.31
N ILE A 21 -6.10 -10.65 5.29
CA ILE A 21 -6.64 -11.65 4.35
C ILE A 21 -6.06 -13.03 4.66
N PRO A 22 -6.72 -14.14 4.27
CA PRO A 22 -6.36 -15.47 4.75
C PRO A 22 -5.00 -15.98 4.27
N ARG A 23 -4.50 -15.46 3.13
CA ARG A 23 -3.24 -15.90 2.52
C ARG A 23 -2.52 -14.73 1.87
N TRP A 24 -1.20 -14.86 1.75
CA TRP A 24 -0.37 -13.98 0.95
C TRP A 24 -0.25 -14.48 -0.49
N TYR A 25 -0.65 -13.64 -1.45
CA TYR A 25 -0.65 -13.95 -2.88
C TYR A 25 0.39 -13.14 -3.69
N GLY A 26 1.21 -12.32 -3.02
CA GLY A 26 2.27 -11.55 -3.67
C GLY A 26 3.63 -12.26 -3.66
N LYS A 27 4.68 -11.50 -3.99
CA LYS A 27 6.06 -12.01 -4.09
C LYS A 27 6.58 -12.62 -2.78
N ARG A 28 7.39 -13.68 -2.90
CA ARG A 28 8.08 -14.36 -1.78
C ARG A 28 9.61 -14.21 -1.83
N GLN A 29 10.14 -13.69 -2.93
CA GLN A 29 11.55 -13.39 -3.16
C GLN A 29 11.72 -11.92 -3.50
N ASN A 30 12.96 -11.41 -3.44
CA ASN A 30 13.29 -10.00 -3.71
C ASN A 30 12.36 -9.04 -2.94
N LEU A 31 12.10 -9.38 -1.68
CA LEU A 31 11.06 -8.72 -0.88
C LEU A 31 11.35 -7.23 -0.72
N ALA A 32 12.62 -6.85 -0.49
CA ALA A 32 13.06 -5.47 -0.31
C ALA A 32 13.31 -4.70 -1.62
N GLU A 33 13.17 -5.34 -2.78
CA GLU A 33 13.50 -4.76 -4.09
C GLU A 33 12.23 -4.44 -4.88
N VAL A 34 12.32 -3.46 -5.78
CA VAL A 34 11.24 -3.15 -6.72
C VAL A 34 11.77 -3.31 -8.15
N PRO A 35 11.00 -3.92 -9.06
CA PRO A 35 11.45 -4.12 -10.44
C PRO A 35 11.59 -2.79 -11.19
N THR A 36 10.77 -1.80 -10.82
CA THR A 36 10.75 -0.46 -11.42
C THR A 36 10.44 0.58 -10.35
N ALA A 37 10.96 1.79 -10.53
CA ALA A 37 10.53 2.94 -9.75
C ALA A 37 9.09 3.32 -10.13
N GLY A 38 8.26 3.56 -9.13
CA GLY A 38 6.91 4.11 -9.28
C GLY A 38 6.86 5.56 -8.84
N ASN A 39 5.69 6.19 -9.06
CA ASN A 39 5.40 7.50 -8.51
C ASN A 39 5.10 7.44 -7.00
N GLY A 40 5.05 6.27 -6.40
CA GLY A 40 5.02 6.07 -4.96
C GLY A 40 5.63 4.74 -4.56
N ASP A 41 6.01 4.65 -3.29
CA ASP A 41 6.54 3.43 -2.70
C ASP A 41 5.82 3.13 -1.38
N ILE A 42 5.60 1.85 -1.10
CA ILE A 42 5.27 1.35 0.24
C ILE A 42 6.42 0.48 0.73
N THR A 43 6.98 0.87 1.86
CA THR A 43 8.18 0.23 2.45
C THR A 43 7.86 -0.25 3.85
N VAL A 44 8.15 -1.51 4.13
CA VAL A 44 8.00 -2.12 5.46
C VAL A 44 9.38 -2.33 6.06
N ARG A 45 9.58 -1.81 7.27
CA ARG A 45 10.80 -1.98 8.05
C ARG A 45 10.55 -2.76 9.33
N SER A 46 11.46 -3.68 9.66
CA SER A 46 11.48 -4.32 10.98
C SER A 46 11.96 -3.34 12.06
N LYS A 47 11.83 -3.72 13.34
CA LYS A 47 12.25 -2.92 14.51
C LYS A 47 13.72 -2.48 14.48
N ASP A 48 14.58 -3.28 13.83
CA ASP A 48 16.01 -2.99 13.63
C ASP A 48 16.28 -2.02 12.45
N GLY A 49 15.23 -1.54 11.78
CA GLY A 49 15.32 -0.60 10.65
C GLY A 49 15.54 -1.26 9.28
N ARG A 50 15.70 -2.59 9.22
CA ARG A 50 15.92 -3.30 7.96
C ARG A 50 14.64 -3.30 7.12
N VAL A 51 14.77 -3.00 5.82
CA VAL A 51 13.66 -3.14 4.86
C VAL A 51 13.39 -4.63 4.63
N ILE A 52 12.19 -5.07 4.99
CA ILE A 52 11.77 -6.47 4.86
C ILE A 52 10.75 -6.68 3.74
N TYR A 53 10.11 -5.60 3.27
CA TYR A 53 9.25 -5.61 2.10
C TYR A 53 9.20 -4.22 1.46
N LYS A 54 9.18 -4.18 0.13
CA LYS A 54 9.00 -2.95 -0.64
C LYS A 54 8.17 -3.24 -1.88
N ASN A 55 7.25 -2.34 -2.21
CA ASN A 55 6.54 -2.33 -3.47
C ASN A 55 6.38 -0.90 -3.99
N SER A 56 6.42 -0.73 -5.32
CA SER A 56 6.23 0.55 -5.98
C SER A 56 4.87 0.61 -6.67
N PHE A 57 4.33 1.81 -6.84
CA PHE A 57 3.01 2.02 -7.44
C PHE A 57 2.87 3.41 -8.07
N SER A 58 1.75 3.63 -8.74
CA SER A 58 1.23 4.93 -9.16
C SER A 58 -0.26 4.98 -8.83
N THR A 59 -0.84 6.16 -8.69
CA THR A 59 -2.22 6.31 -8.21
C THR A 59 -3.02 7.33 -9.03
N LEU A 60 -4.34 7.13 -9.09
CA LEU A 60 -5.28 8.09 -9.68
C LEU A 60 -5.21 9.46 -8.97
N PHE A 61 -4.90 9.48 -7.67
CA PHE A 61 -4.69 10.74 -6.93
C PHE A 61 -3.56 11.58 -7.57
N GLN A 62 -2.44 10.96 -7.91
CA GLN A 62 -1.31 11.67 -8.53
C GLN A 62 -1.60 12.13 -9.95
N GLU A 63 -2.42 11.38 -10.71
CA GLU A 63 -2.91 11.84 -12.00
C GLU A 63 -3.82 13.06 -11.83
N TRP A 64 -4.75 13.01 -10.88
CA TRP A 64 -5.68 14.09 -10.59
C TRP A 64 -4.97 15.39 -10.17
N LEU A 65 -3.84 15.31 -9.44
CA LEU A 65 -3.02 16.47 -9.08
C LEU A 65 -2.51 17.26 -10.30
N ALA A 66 -2.44 16.65 -11.49
CA ALA A 66 -2.04 17.34 -12.72
C ALA A 66 -3.17 18.16 -13.35
N TYR A 67 -4.42 17.97 -12.93
CA TYR A 67 -5.57 18.64 -13.52
C TYR A 67 -5.80 20.06 -12.97
N PRO A 68 -6.37 20.98 -13.77
CA PRO A 68 -6.70 22.33 -13.31
C PRO A 68 -7.59 22.35 -12.06
N GLU A 69 -8.46 21.35 -11.92
CA GLU A 69 -9.34 21.20 -10.77
C GLU A 69 -8.58 21.13 -9.44
N ALA A 70 -7.44 20.42 -9.39
CA ALA A 70 -6.64 20.29 -8.17
C ALA A 70 -6.01 21.62 -7.71
N LYS A 71 -6.08 22.69 -8.52
CA LYS A 71 -5.69 24.06 -8.11
C LYS A 71 -6.80 24.79 -7.35
N GLN A 72 -8.02 24.29 -7.41
CA GLN A 72 -9.21 24.99 -6.91
C GLN A 72 -9.88 24.24 -5.75
N VAL A 73 -9.82 22.91 -5.77
CA VAL A 73 -10.49 22.08 -4.76
C VAL A 73 -9.55 21.03 -4.19
N ARG A 74 -9.77 20.72 -2.91
CA ARG A 74 -9.13 19.61 -2.21
C ARG A 74 -10.00 18.36 -2.32
N LYS A 75 -9.40 17.22 -2.66
CA LYS A 75 -10.10 15.92 -2.76
C LYS A 75 -9.41 14.83 -1.95
N SER A 76 -10.12 13.72 -1.80
CA SER A 76 -9.73 12.51 -1.09
C SER A 76 -9.90 11.31 -2.04
N PHE A 77 -8.95 10.38 -1.98
CA PHE A 77 -8.89 9.20 -2.83
C PHE A 77 -8.46 7.99 -2.00
N GLU A 78 -9.29 6.95 -2.00
CA GLU A 78 -8.95 5.69 -1.36
C GLU A 78 -7.88 4.92 -2.15
N ASN A 79 -6.89 4.40 -1.45
CA ASN A 79 -5.80 3.60 -2.00
C ASN A 79 -5.55 2.37 -1.13
N VAL A 80 -5.53 1.19 -1.76
CA VAL A 80 -5.36 -0.09 -1.06
C VAL A 80 -4.05 -0.74 -1.50
N PHE A 81 -3.22 -1.11 -0.52
CA PHE A 81 -1.97 -1.83 -0.73
C PHE A 81 -1.97 -3.13 0.05
N LEU A 82 -1.52 -4.20 -0.58
CA LEU A 82 -1.36 -5.51 0.05
C LEU A 82 0.08 -5.70 0.51
N LEU A 83 0.24 -6.11 1.76
CA LEU A 83 1.53 -6.40 2.39
C LEU A 83 1.51 -7.82 2.95
N PRO A 84 2.65 -8.53 3.00
CA PRO A 84 2.72 -9.77 3.76
C PRO A 84 2.46 -9.48 5.23
N MET A 85 1.57 -10.27 5.86
CA MET A 85 1.26 -10.11 7.28
C MET A 85 2.52 -10.31 8.13
N PRO A 86 2.95 -9.31 8.92
CA PRO A 86 4.20 -9.39 9.66
C PRO A 86 4.05 -10.30 10.89
N LYS A 87 5.14 -10.96 11.29
CA LYS A 87 5.17 -11.81 12.50
C LYS A 87 5.40 -11.02 13.79
N ASP A 88 5.97 -9.84 13.69
CA ASP A 88 6.22 -8.92 14.80
C ASP A 88 5.86 -7.50 14.35
N THR A 89 5.93 -6.54 15.26
CA THR A 89 5.66 -5.13 15.00
C THR A 89 6.61 -4.57 13.95
N VAL A 90 6.07 -3.84 12.99
CA VAL A 90 6.80 -3.24 11.86
C VAL A 90 6.38 -1.79 11.66
N ASP A 91 7.26 -1.01 11.06
CA ASP A 91 6.94 0.34 10.60
C ASP A 91 6.67 0.30 9.09
N VAL A 92 5.53 0.84 8.69
CA VAL A 92 5.10 0.93 7.29
C VAL A 92 5.14 2.39 6.88
N THR A 93 6.01 2.69 5.91
CA THR A 93 6.14 4.01 5.29
C THR A 93 5.50 3.98 3.91
N VAL A 94 4.58 4.91 3.66
CA VAL A 94 4.03 5.20 2.33
C VAL A 94 4.58 6.54 1.87
N GLU A 95 5.14 6.57 0.67
CA GLU A 95 5.69 7.77 0.06
C GLU A 95 5.04 8.00 -1.30
N LEU A 96 4.67 9.25 -1.57
CA LEU A 96 4.38 9.72 -2.92
C LEU A 96 5.55 10.55 -3.40
N ARG A 97 5.87 10.42 -4.68
CA ARG A 97 6.95 11.11 -5.35
C ARG A 97 6.45 11.92 -6.53
N THR A 98 7.24 12.92 -6.89
CA THR A 98 7.08 13.67 -8.13
C THR A 98 7.58 12.86 -9.32
N SER A 99 7.34 13.35 -10.54
CA SER A 99 7.92 12.77 -11.76
C SER A 99 9.45 12.80 -11.82
N ARG A 100 10.09 13.59 -10.94
CA ARG A 100 11.55 13.67 -10.77
C ARG A 100 12.06 12.78 -9.63
N LEU A 101 11.19 11.97 -9.04
CA LEU A 101 11.46 11.08 -7.91
C LEU A 101 11.75 11.81 -6.58
N ASP A 102 11.47 13.10 -6.49
CA ASP A 102 11.50 13.82 -5.21
C ASP A 102 10.32 13.40 -4.34
N VAL A 103 10.52 13.30 -3.02
CA VAL A 103 9.44 12.97 -2.09
C VAL A 103 8.46 14.13 -1.98
N LEU A 104 7.21 13.87 -2.37
CA LEU A 104 6.10 14.83 -2.29
C LEU A 104 5.46 14.81 -0.90
N VAL A 105 5.15 13.61 -0.40
CA VAL A 105 4.62 13.39 0.95
C VAL A 105 5.05 12.00 1.42
N SER A 106 5.35 11.89 2.70
CA SER A 106 5.70 10.64 3.36
C SER A 106 4.91 10.50 4.66
N TYR A 107 4.41 9.29 4.91
CA TYR A 107 3.70 8.97 6.12
C TYR A 107 4.15 7.61 6.64
N THR A 108 4.51 7.55 7.92
CA THR A 108 4.92 6.31 8.58
C THR A 108 3.97 6.02 9.74
N HIS A 109 3.50 4.78 9.81
CA HIS A 109 2.73 4.27 10.94
C HIS A 109 3.22 2.88 11.34
N ARG A 110 2.82 2.46 12.53
CA ARG A 110 3.23 1.18 13.12
C ARG A 110 2.11 0.17 13.03
N VAL A 111 2.45 -1.02 12.54
CA VAL A 111 1.52 -2.16 12.50
C VAL A 111 1.99 -3.18 13.54
N ILE A 112 1.12 -3.45 14.51
CA ILE A 112 1.31 -4.49 15.52
C ILE A 112 0.40 -5.66 15.11
N PRO A 113 0.92 -6.84 14.77
CA PRO A 113 0.11 -7.92 14.22
C PRO A 113 -0.93 -8.50 15.20
N SER A 114 -0.76 -8.24 16.50
CA SER A 114 -1.72 -8.62 17.55
C SER A 114 -2.79 -7.56 17.82
N ASP A 115 -2.85 -6.47 17.05
CA ASP A 115 -3.88 -5.45 17.19
C ASP A 115 -5.25 -6.02 16.81
N ILE A 116 -6.16 -6.03 17.78
CA ILE A 116 -7.52 -6.56 17.64
C ILE A 116 -8.39 -5.74 16.67
N LEU A 117 -7.99 -4.52 16.33
CA LEU A 117 -8.67 -3.68 15.35
C LEU A 117 -8.30 -4.04 13.91
N ILE A 118 -7.32 -4.91 13.68
CA ILE A 118 -7.04 -5.46 12.35
C ILE A 118 -8.18 -6.40 11.98
N LYS A 119 -9.00 -5.98 11.02
CA LYS A 119 -10.19 -6.73 10.62
C LYS A 119 -9.83 -7.91 9.72
N HIS A 120 -10.22 -9.10 10.12
CA HIS A 120 -10.13 -10.29 9.26
C HIS A 120 -11.23 -10.26 8.18
N ILE A 121 -10.83 -10.37 6.91
CA ILE A 121 -11.72 -10.34 5.75
C ILE A 121 -11.41 -11.50 4.79
N GLY A 122 -12.39 -11.88 3.97
CA GLY A 122 -12.20 -12.92 2.95
C GLY A 122 -12.16 -14.36 3.47
N GLU A 123 -12.52 -14.58 4.73
CA GLU A 123 -12.62 -15.92 5.34
C GLU A 123 -14.03 -16.53 5.24
N LYS A 124 -15.07 -15.69 5.20
CA LYS A 124 -16.49 -16.07 5.15
C LYS A 124 -17.18 -15.31 4.02
N GLU A 125 -18.28 -15.86 3.52
CA GLU A 125 -19.11 -15.24 2.47
C GLU A 125 -18.29 -14.78 1.25
N VAL A 126 -17.31 -15.61 0.86
CA VAL A 126 -16.42 -15.32 -0.26
C VAL A 126 -17.24 -15.20 -1.54
N THR A 127 -17.05 -14.09 -2.26
CA THR A 127 -17.71 -13.84 -3.55
C THR A 127 -17.52 -15.05 -4.48
N PRO A 128 -18.61 -15.65 -5.00
CA PRO A 128 -18.49 -16.80 -5.90
C PRO A 128 -17.62 -16.49 -7.11
N TYR A 129 -16.68 -17.38 -7.42
CA TYR A 129 -15.80 -17.26 -8.57
C TYR A 129 -15.61 -18.61 -9.25
N LYS A 130 -15.18 -18.58 -10.53
CA LYS A 130 -14.81 -19.77 -11.29
C LYS A 130 -13.37 -19.60 -11.79
N THR A 131 -12.50 -20.55 -11.47
CA THR A 131 -11.13 -20.56 -11.99
C THR A 131 -11.15 -20.95 -13.46
N LEU A 132 -10.66 -20.06 -14.33
CA LEU A 132 -10.49 -20.34 -15.76
C LEU A 132 -9.19 -21.09 -16.04
N MET A 133 -8.11 -20.74 -15.32
CA MET A 133 -6.81 -21.38 -15.40
C MET A 133 -6.17 -21.45 -14.02
N GLN A 134 -5.80 -22.65 -13.60
CA GLN A 134 -5.14 -22.90 -12.32
C GLN A 134 -3.64 -23.07 -12.57
N ALA A 135 -2.81 -22.31 -11.84
CA ALA A 135 -1.36 -22.52 -11.87
C ALA A 135 -1.02 -23.94 -11.35
N ALA A 136 -0.06 -24.61 -11.99
CA ALA A 136 0.39 -25.94 -11.58
C ALA A 136 1.03 -25.94 -10.18
N ASP A 137 1.71 -24.86 -9.82
CA ASP A 137 2.24 -24.62 -8.49
C ASP A 137 1.51 -23.42 -7.88
N THR A 138 0.81 -23.64 -6.77
CA THR A 138 0.06 -22.60 -6.04
C THR A 138 0.89 -21.94 -4.94
N ASN A 139 2.13 -22.39 -4.73
CA ASN A 139 3.00 -21.97 -3.64
C ASN A 139 4.24 -21.19 -4.11
N LYS A 140 4.56 -21.19 -5.41
CA LYS A 140 5.62 -20.33 -5.97
C LYS A 140 5.09 -18.93 -6.22
#